data_AF-A0A430SE92-F1
#
_entry.id   AF-A0A430SE92-F1
#
_cell.length_a   1.000
_cell.length_b   1.000
_cell.length_c   1.000
_cell.angle_alpha   90.00
_cell.angle_beta   90.00
_cell.angle_gamma   90.00
#
_symmetry.space_group_name_H-M   'P 1'
#
loop_
_entity.id
_entity.type
_entity.pdbx_description
1 polymer ?
#
loop_
_entity_poly.entity_id
_entity_poly.type
_entity_poly.pdbx_seq_one_letter_code
_entity_poly.pdbx_strand_id
1 'polypeptide(L)'
;VEGASPKRLRGLLESYAARVARAPVGTRHNTLLAYGLAAYGLVGHGLSPEEAEAALLEAALASGLPEREAREVLRWAREVGEAKPLPLEASPPLPPRVRWAMNRRARVKGVGHE
;
A
#
# COMPACT_ATOMS: atom_id res chain seq x y z
N VAL A 1 -12.09 -4.55 -14.81
CA VAL A 1 -11.88 -4.53 -13.35
C VAL A 1 -12.03 -3.10 -12.87
N GLU A 2 -12.92 -2.83 -11.92
CA GLU A 2 -12.97 -1.51 -11.25
C GLU A 2 -11.67 -1.38 -10.44
N GLY A 3 -10.68 -0.68 -10.99
CA GLY A 3 -9.41 -0.43 -10.30
C GLY A 3 -9.62 0.48 -9.09
N ALA A 4 -8.84 0.26 -8.04
CA ALA A 4 -8.84 1.18 -6.90
C ALA A 4 -8.27 2.55 -7.31
N SER A 5 -8.69 3.62 -6.61
CA SER A 5 -8.19 4.96 -6.94
C SER A 5 -6.66 5.04 -6.76
N PRO A 6 -5.92 5.72 -7.65
CA PRO A 6 -4.46 5.83 -7.54
C PRO A 6 -3.99 6.39 -6.19
N LYS A 7 -4.77 7.32 -5.61
CA LYS A 7 -4.51 7.87 -4.28
C LYS A 7 -4.61 6.80 -3.18
N ARG A 8 -5.57 5.88 -3.27
CA ARG A 8 -5.72 4.77 -2.31
C ARG A 8 -4.53 3.81 -2.42
N LEU A 9 -4.13 3.45 -3.63
CA LEU A 9 -3.01 2.53 -3.86
C LEU A 9 -1.70 3.11 -3.34
N ARG A 10 -1.43 4.39 -3.63
CA ARG A 10 -0.26 5.10 -3.09
C ARG A 10 -0.26 5.12 -1.55
N GLY A 11 -1.39 5.44 -0.93
CA GLY A 11 -1.49 5.43 0.53
C GLY A 11 -1.27 4.05 1.15
N LEU A 12 -1.70 2.97 0.47
CA LEU A 12 -1.38 1.60 0.90
C LEU A 12 0.12 1.32 0.79
N LEU A 13 0.74 1.64 -0.35
CA LEU A 13 2.18 1.44 -0.56
C LEU A 13 3.02 2.20 0.48
N GLU A 14 2.69 3.46 0.74
CA GLU A 14 3.34 4.27 1.77
C GLU A 14 3.20 3.62 3.16
N SER A 15 2.02 3.08 3.49
CA SER A 15 1.80 2.39 4.76
C SER A 15 2.62 1.10 4.88
N TYR A 16 2.80 0.37 3.78
CA TYR A 16 3.60 -0.84 3.72
C TYR A 16 5.09 -0.51 3.87
N ALA A 17 5.58 0.48 3.13
CA ALA A 17 6.94 0.97 3.25
C ALA A 17 7.26 1.45 4.68
N ALA A 18 6.35 2.19 5.32
CA ALA A 18 6.51 2.61 6.72
C ALA A 18 6.61 1.44 7.70
N ARG A 19 5.91 0.33 7.45
CA ARG A 19 5.99 -0.89 8.27
C ARG A 19 7.32 -1.61 8.07
N VAL A 20 7.80 -1.72 6.83
CA VAL A 20 9.09 -2.31 6.50
C VAL A 20 10.23 -1.50 7.13
N ALA A 21 10.22 -0.17 6.98
CA ALA A 21 11.26 0.70 7.52
C ALA A 21 11.42 0.60 9.05
N ARG A 22 10.33 0.30 9.76
CA ARG A 22 10.31 0.18 11.24
C ARG A 22 10.47 -1.26 11.73
N ALA A 23 10.75 -2.22 10.84
CA ALA A 23 10.82 -3.63 11.21
C ALA A 23 11.98 -3.89 12.20
N PRO A 24 11.71 -4.54 13.35
CA PRO A 24 12.74 -4.94 14.30
C PRO A 24 13.80 -5.86 13.69
N VAL A 25 15.00 -5.85 14.26
CA VAL A 25 16.05 -6.85 13.95
C VAL A 25 15.47 -8.25 14.14
N GLY A 26 15.77 -9.15 13.20
CA GLY A 26 15.24 -10.52 13.20
C GLY A 26 13.92 -10.70 12.44
N THR A 27 13.17 -9.62 12.16
CA THR A 27 11.91 -9.72 11.39
C THR A 27 11.94 -9.00 10.05
N ARG A 28 13.00 -8.24 9.74
CA ARG A 28 13.12 -7.39 8.54
C ARG A 28 12.83 -8.13 7.24
N HIS A 29 13.49 -9.28 7.03
CA HIS A 29 13.30 -10.13 5.84
C HIS A 29 11.83 -10.52 5.65
N ASN A 30 11.24 -11.15 6.67
CA ASN A 30 9.86 -11.62 6.61
C ASN A 30 8.86 -10.46 6.50
N THR A 31 9.17 -9.30 7.10
CA THR A 31 8.34 -8.09 7.00
C THR A 31 8.35 -7.56 5.56
N LEU A 32 9.55 -7.42 4.96
CA LEU A 32 9.68 -7.04 3.55
C LEU A 32 8.95 -8.03 2.64
N LEU A 33 9.09 -9.33 2.89
CA LEU A 33 8.43 -10.35 2.10
C LEU A 33 6.91 -10.22 2.16
N ALA A 34 6.34 -10.11 3.36
CA ALA A 34 4.89 -10.00 3.54
C ALA A 34 4.32 -8.77 2.84
N TYR A 35 4.95 -7.60 3.02
CA TYR A 35 4.50 -6.36 2.41
C TYR A 35 4.83 -6.27 0.91
N GLY A 36 5.90 -6.94 0.45
CA GLY A 36 6.21 -7.11 -0.96
C GLY A 36 5.13 -7.90 -1.67
N LEU A 37 4.74 -9.07 -1.14
CA LEU A 37 3.65 -9.88 -1.69
C LEU A 37 2.35 -9.07 -1.76
N ALA A 38 2.02 -8.31 -0.70
CA ALA A 38 0.85 -7.45 -0.68
C ALA A 38 0.93 -6.35 -1.74
N ALA A 39 2.05 -5.64 -1.86
CA ALA A 39 2.24 -4.56 -2.81
C ALA A 39 2.18 -5.05 -4.27
N TYR A 40 2.86 -6.15 -4.60
CA TYR A 40 2.78 -6.72 -5.94
C TYR A 40 1.39 -7.31 -6.25
N GLY A 41 0.66 -7.76 -5.23
CA GLY A 41 -0.76 -8.09 -5.37
C GLY A 41 -1.64 -6.89 -5.72
N LEU A 42 -1.19 -5.64 -5.49
CA LEU A 42 -1.90 -4.42 -5.90
C LEU A 42 -1.67 -4.04 -7.37
N VAL A 43 -0.72 -4.67 -8.07
CA VAL A 43 -0.42 -4.38 -9.48
C VAL A 43 -1.64 -4.64 -10.36
N GLY A 44 -2.39 -5.72 -10.08
CA GLY A 44 -3.65 -6.01 -10.76
C GLY A 44 -4.74 -4.95 -10.59
N HIS A 45 -4.57 -4.01 -9.66
CA HIS A 45 -5.47 -2.88 -9.41
C HIS A 45 -4.94 -1.54 -9.96
N GLY A 46 -3.76 -1.54 -10.59
CA GLY A 46 -3.16 -0.36 -11.23
C GLY A 46 -1.99 0.27 -10.47
N LEU A 47 -1.41 -0.39 -9.47
CA LEU A 47 -0.15 0.06 -8.87
C LEU A 47 1.01 -0.28 -9.82
N SER A 48 1.98 0.63 -10.01
CA SER A 48 3.18 0.31 -10.78
C SER A 48 4.08 -0.66 -9.99
N PRO A 49 4.51 -1.78 -10.60
CA PRO A 49 5.45 -2.69 -9.94
C PRO A 49 6.82 -2.03 -9.67
N GLU A 50 7.25 -1.10 -10.52
CA GLU A 50 8.48 -0.33 -10.34
C GLU A 50 8.36 0.66 -9.16
N GLU A 51 7.22 1.36 -9.02
CA GLU A 51 6.94 2.20 -7.86
C GLU A 51 6.93 1.37 -6.56
N ALA A 52 6.32 0.18 -6.59
CA ALA A 52 6.30 -0.73 -5.45
C ALA A 52 7.71 -1.20 -5.06
N GLU A 53 8.51 -1.62 -6.05
CA GLU A 53 9.88 -2.08 -5.83
C GLU A 53 10.76 -0.98 -5.23
N ALA A 54 10.73 0.22 -5.81
CA ALA A 54 11.54 1.35 -5.34
C ALA A 54 11.21 1.73 -3.89
N ALA A 55 9.92 1.89 -3.56
CA ALA A 55 9.49 2.28 -2.22
C ALA A 55 9.83 1.23 -1.16
N LEU A 56 9.64 -0.06 -1.48
CA LEU A 56 9.93 -1.14 -0.54
C LEU A 56 11.43 -1.40 -0.40
N LEU A 57 12.22 -1.25 -1.47
CA LEU A 57 13.66 -1.35 -1.39
C LEU A 57 14.24 -0.25 -0.50
N GLU A 58 13.83 1.01 -0.70
CA GLU A 58 14.24 2.13 0.15
C GLU A 58 13.91 1.86 1.62
N ALA A 59 12.68 1.41 1.90
CA ALA A 59 12.27 1.05 3.25
C ALA A 59 13.07 -0.12 3.85
N ALA A 60 13.39 -1.14 3.05
CA ALA A 60 14.19 -2.28 3.50
C ALA A 60 15.60 -1.84 3.90
N LEU A 61 16.24 -1.00 3.08
CA LEU A 61 17.55 -0.44 3.35
C LEU A 61 17.52 0.44 4.62
N ALA A 62 16.50 1.29 4.76
CA ALA A 62 16.32 2.13 5.95
C ALA A 62 16.12 1.30 7.23
N SER A 63 15.49 0.12 7.13
CA SER A 63 15.39 -0.81 8.26
C SER A 63 16.73 -1.46 8.62
N GLY A 64 17.73 -1.41 7.73
CA GLY A 64 19.03 -2.05 7.88
C GLY A 64 19.10 -3.48 7.34
N LEU A 65 18.24 -3.84 6.38
CA LEU A 65 18.36 -5.08 5.62
C LEU A 65 19.43 -4.92 4.52
N PRO A 66 20.32 -5.90 4.29
CA PRO A 66 21.30 -5.83 3.21
C PRO A 66 20.64 -5.68 1.84
N GLU A 67 21.18 -4.82 0.98
CA GLU A 67 20.59 -4.51 -0.34
C GLU A 67 20.39 -5.75 -1.20
N ARG A 68 21.41 -6.62 -1.27
CA ARG A 68 21.32 -7.85 -2.06
C ARG A 68 20.15 -8.72 -1.60
N GLU A 69 20.01 -8.91 -0.29
CA GLU A 69 18.91 -9.68 0.29
C GLU A 69 17.56 -9.02 -0.01
N ALA A 70 17.44 -7.70 0.16
CA ALA A 70 16.22 -6.97 -0.15
C ALA A 70 15.80 -7.14 -1.63
N ARG A 71 16.74 -7.05 -2.57
CA ARG A 71 16.49 -7.24 -4.00
C ARG A 71 16.08 -8.67 -4.34
N GLU A 72 16.70 -9.67 -3.70
CA GLU A 72 16.32 -11.07 -3.89
C GLU A 72 14.90 -11.35 -3.38
N VAL A 73 14.54 -10.79 -2.22
CA VAL A 73 13.19 -10.87 -1.66
C VAL A 73 12.16 -10.20 -2.58
N LEU A 74 12.45 -8.98 -3.04
CA LEU A 74 11.53 -8.23 -3.91
C LEU A 74 11.32 -8.90 -5.27
N ARG A 75 12.39 -9.46 -5.86
CA ARG A 75 12.28 -10.23 -7.11
C ARG A 75 11.31 -11.42 -6.95
N TRP A 76 11.46 -12.19 -5.87
CA TRP A 76 10.56 -13.32 -5.61
C TRP A 76 9.14 -12.86 -5.27
N ALA A 77 9.00 -11.83 -4.45
CA ALA A 77 7.71 -11.25 -4.09
C ALA A 77 6.96 -10.71 -5.32
N ARG A 78 7.67 -10.18 -6.32
CA ARG A 78 7.10 -9.74 -7.60
C ARG A 78 6.47 -10.90 -8.35
N GLU A 79 7.24 -11.95 -8.59
CA GLU A 79 6.78 -13.15 -9.29
C GLU A 79 5.53 -13.75 -8.62
N VAL A 80 5.56 -13.91 -7.29
CA VAL A 80 4.47 -14.55 -6.56
C VAL A 80 3.27 -13.62 -6.34
N GLY A 81 3.52 -12.35 -6.05
CA GLY A 81 2.50 -11.36 -5.72
C GLY A 81 1.69 -10.94 -6.95
N GLU A 82 2.32 -10.71 -8.10
CA GLU A 82 1.61 -10.41 -9.35
C GLU A 82 0.72 -11.57 -9.77
N ALA A 83 1.15 -12.82 -9.54
CA ALA A 83 0.36 -14.02 -9.80
C ALA A 83 -0.83 -14.22 -8.83
N LYS A 84 -0.86 -13.49 -7.71
CA LYS A 84 -1.91 -13.59 -6.67
C LYS A 84 -2.43 -12.19 -6.31
N PRO A 85 -3.28 -11.59 -7.15
CA PRO A 85 -3.84 -10.27 -6.89
C PRO A 85 -4.48 -10.16 -5.50
N LEU A 86 -4.17 -9.10 -4.78
CA LEU A 86 -4.70 -8.86 -3.44
C LEU A 86 -6.16 -8.40 -3.57
N PRO A 87 -7.13 -9.06 -2.92
CA PRO A 87 -8.51 -8.60 -2.95
C PRO A 87 -8.64 -7.24 -2.28
N LEU A 88 -8.99 -6.21 -3.06
CA LEU A 88 -9.38 -4.92 -2.52
C LEU A 88 -10.88 -4.95 -2.32
N GLU A 89 -11.35 -5.49 -1.19
CA GLU A 89 -12.76 -5.37 -0.87
C GLU A 89 -13.17 -3.89 -0.90
N ALA A 90 -14.38 -3.64 -1.43
CA ALA A 90 -15.02 -2.35 -1.31
C ALA A 90 -15.07 -2.02 0.18
N SER A 91 -14.58 -0.83 0.56
CA SER A 91 -14.57 -0.42 1.96
C SER A 91 -16.00 -0.59 2.49
N PRO A 92 -16.21 -1.29 3.63
CA PRO A 92 -17.54 -1.48 4.16
C PRO A 92 -18.21 -0.11 4.29
N PRO A 93 -19.50 0.01 3.96
CA PRO A 93 -20.18 1.29 3.97
C PRO A 93 -19.97 1.96 5.32
N LEU A 94 -19.54 3.22 5.29
CA LEU A 94 -19.31 3.98 6.51
C LEU A 94 -20.56 3.93 7.41
N PRO A 95 -20.40 3.78 8.73
CA PRO A 95 -21.53 3.84 9.65
C PRO A 95 -22.36 5.11 9.40
N PRO A 96 -23.70 5.06 9.47
CA PRO A 96 -24.56 6.18 9.11
C PRO A 96 -24.17 7.52 9.77
N ARG A 97 -23.68 7.45 11.03
CA ARG A 97 -23.22 8.62 11.80
C ARG A 97 -21.97 9.27 11.20
N VAL A 98 -21.00 8.47 10.74
CA VAL A 98 -19.77 8.96 10.11
C VAL A 98 -20.08 9.55 8.73
N ARG A 99 -20.92 8.86 7.94
CA ARG A 99 -21.39 9.35 6.64
C ARG A 99 -22.13 10.69 6.77
N TRP A 100 -23.01 10.82 7.78
CA TRP A 100 -23.72 12.08 8.05
C TRP A 100 -22.78 13.22 8.43
N ALA A 101 -21.79 12.96 9.30
CA ALA A 101 -20.83 13.98 9.71
C ALA A 101 -19.94 14.46 8.55
N MET A 102 -19.52 13.55 7.66
CA MET A 102 -18.76 13.89 6.44
C MET A 102 -19.61 14.72 5.46
N ASN A 103 -20.84 14.31 5.19
CA ASN A 103 -21.76 15.04 4.31
C ASN A 103 -22.07 16.45 4.84
N ARG A 104 -22.25 16.60 6.17
CA ARG A 104 -22.44 17.90 6.81
C ARG A 104 -21.20 18.80 6.60
N ARG A 105 -19.99 18.28 6.81
CA ARG A 105 -18.74 19.04 6.58
C ARG A 105 -18.56 19.44 5.11
N ALA A 106 -18.90 18.57 4.17
CA ALA A 106 -18.83 18.88 2.74
C ALA A 106 -19.81 20.00 2.36
N ARG A 107 -21.03 19.97 2.90
CA ARG A 107 -22.06 20.99 2.65
C ARG A 107 -21.69 22.36 3.23
N VAL A 108 -21.07 22.40 4.42
CA VAL A 108 -20.58 23.66 5.04
C VAL A 108 -19.43 24.27 4.24
N LYS A 109 -18.60 23.47 3.57
CA LYS A 109 -17.52 23.97 2.69
C LYS A 109 -18.00 24.42 1.30
N GLY A 110 -19.25 24.15 0.93
CA GLY A 110 -19.83 24.47 -0.37
C GLY A 110 -20.73 25.71 -0.39
N VAL A 111 -20.69 26.57 0.63
CA VAL A 111 -21.45 27.82 0.64
C VAL A 111 -20.48 28.99 0.46
N GLY A 112 -20.31 29.39 -0.79
CA GLY A 112 -19.60 30.60 -1.20
C GLY A 112 -19.90 30.89 -2.67
N HIS A 113 -20.67 31.96 -2.90
CA HIS A 113 -21.18 32.53 -4.16
C HIS A 113 -22.37 31.75 -4.77
N GLU A 114 -23.54 32.34 -4.98
CA GLU A 114 -23.99 33.74 -5.10
C GLU A 114 -25.11 34.13 -4.13
#